data_AF-A0AAD5ZI13-F1
#
_entry.id   AF-A0AAD5ZI13-F1
#
_cell.length_a   1.000
_cell.length_b   1.000
_cell.length_c   1.000
_cell.angle_alpha   90.00
_cell.angle_beta   90.00
_cell.angle_gamma   90.00
#
_symmetry.space_group_name_H-M   'P 1'
#
loop_
_entity.id
_entity.type
_entity.pdbx_description
1 polymer ?
#
loop_
_entity_poly.entity_id
_entity_poly.type
_entity_poly.pdbx_seq_one_letter_code
_entity_poly.pdbx_strand_id
1 'polypeptide(L)'
;MDEYLENLKSFRSYMKDVEDEAAKRSAEEQMQQTAIDTLMNDLNLVGLEVAKVNEETGQMLKEKNNVEWEINQKQKKISSLETECSTLKQTLELLHQEFNTISEKLGARRSFYTNTIENFVKQLKDQQEWINKNKLSSQKELLLQVEGSPSKRGNVEGDYGFANEGKSEKMQTQNCEEENALKYQMEAAKQQMEALEAKKSVLISETLQNKELLDQEKKLMETMPCNLAEMELNALEEEQKALSGDKAGEMEYIQSLQDRINALKEISCGVTCQCGLQYQVELTRGN
;
A
#
# COMPACT_ATOMS: atom_id res chain seq x y z
N MET A 1 -86.80 -15.10 78.94
CA MET A 1 -85.38 -15.34 79.31
C MET A 1 -84.62 -15.98 78.14
N ASP A 2 -85.23 -16.88 77.38
CA ASP A 2 -84.57 -17.58 76.26
C ASP A 2 -84.20 -16.67 75.07
N GLU A 3 -85.09 -15.76 74.66
CA GLU A 3 -84.84 -14.81 73.54
C GLU A 3 -83.63 -13.90 73.80
N TYR A 4 -83.43 -13.47 75.05
CA TYR A 4 -82.27 -12.67 75.45
C TYR A 4 -80.96 -13.49 75.35
N LEU A 5 -81.00 -14.77 75.75
CA LEU A 5 -79.85 -15.67 75.63
C LEU A 5 -79.53 -15.99 74.16
N GLU A 6 -80.55 -16.13 73.32
CA GLU A 6 -80.40 -16.32 71.88
C GLU A 6 -79.75 -15.10 71.21
N ASN A 7 -80.19 -13.89 71.56
CA ASN A 7 -79.57 -12.64 71.11
C ASN A 7 -78.09 -12.51 71.53
N LEU A 8 -77.74 -12.92 72.75
CA LEU A 8 -76.35 -12.92 73.21
C LEU A 8 -75.46 -13.93 72.45
N LYS A 9 -76.00 -15.10 72.09
CA LYS A 9 -75.29 -16.09 71.27
C LYS A 9 -75.05 -15.54 69.86
N SER A 10 -76.07 -14.93 69.25
CA SER A 10 -75.95 -14.29 67.93
C SER A 10 -74.94 -13.15 67.94
N PHE A 11 -74.96 -12.29 68.96
CA PHE A 11 -73.98 -11.21 69.10
C PHE A 11 -72.55 -11.74 69.26
N ARG A 12 -72.35 -12.81 70.05
CA ARG A 12 -71.04 -13.45 70.19
C ARG A 12 -70.55 -14.04 68.85
N SER A 13 -71.44 -14.69 68.10
CA SER A 13 -71.09 -15.21 66.76
C SER A 13 -70.67 -14.08 65.84
N TYR A 14 -71.45 -13.00 65.78
CA TYR A 14 -71.13 -11.82 64.98
C TYR A 14 -69.79 -11.19 65.36
N MET A 15 -69.52 -11.01 66.65
CA MET A 15 -68.23 -10.50 67.12
C MET A 15 -67.06 -11.39 66.68
N LYS A 16 -67.23 -12.71 66.75
CA LYS A 16 -66.23 -13.66 66.27
C LYS A 16 -66.00 -13.54 64.76
N ASP A 17 -67.06 -13.43 63.97
CA ASP A 17 -66.95 -13.26 62.51
C ASP A 17 -66.21 -11.96 62.16
N VAL A 18 -66.45 -10.88 62.92
CA VAL A 18 -65.74 -9.60 62.77
C VAL A 18 -64.26 -9.73 63.16
N GLU A 19 -63.94 -10.43 64.24
CA GLU A 19 -62.56 -10.71 64.66
C GLU A 19 -61.80 -11.54 63.61
N ASP A 20 -62.43 -12.59 63.08
CA ASP A 20 -61.86 -13.46 62.04
C ASP A 20 -61.61 -12.67 60.73
N GLU A 21 -62.56 -11.81 60.33
CA GLU A 21 -62.40 -10.93 59.16
C GLU A 21 -61.30 -9.87 59.38
N ALA A 22 -61.18 -9.30 60.58
CA ALA A 22 -60.11 -8.37 60.92
C ALA A 22 -58.73 -9.06 60.91
N ALA A 23 -58.63 -10.28 61.42
CA ALA A 23 -57.40 -11.07 61.37
C ALA A 23 -57.00 -11.40 59.93
N LYS A 24 -57.98 -11.75 59.08
CA LYS A 24 -57.76 -12.01 57.65
C LYS A 24 -57.24 -10.77 56.92
N ARG A 25 -57.88 -9.61 57.11
CA ARG A 25 -57.42 -8.34 56.50
C ARG A 25 -56.03 -7.95 56.97
N SER A 26 -55.74 -8.10 58.26
CA SER A 26 -54.40 -7.83 58.81
C SER A 26 -53.33 -8.72 58.17
N ALA A 27 -53.63 -10.01 57.95
CA ALA A 27 -52.72 -10.92 57.25
C ALA A 27 -52.52 -10.50 55.78
N GLU A 28 -53.60 -10.14 55.07
CA GLU A 28 -53.54 -9.67 53.68
C GLU A 28 -52.73 -8.36 53.56
N GLU A 29 -52.91 -7.41 54.48
CA GLU A 29 -52.14 -6.15 54.53
C GLU A 29 -50.65 -6.41 54.76
N GLN A 30 -50.29 -7.31 55.68
CA GLN A 30 -48.89 -7.68 55.91
C GLN A 30 -48.25 -8.37 54.69
N MET A 31 -49.01 -9.22 53.99
CA MET A 31 -48.56 -9.83 52.74
C MET A 31 -48.33 -8.76 51.65
N GLN A 32 -49.25 -7.80 51.51
CA GLN A 32 -49.11 -6.71 50.55
C GLN A 32 -47.92 -5.81 50.88
N GLN A 33 -47.72 -5.47 52.17
CA GLN A 33 -46.59 -4.65 52.60
C GLN A 33 -45.25 -5.34 52.27
N THR A 34 -45.14 -6.64 52.56
CA THR A 34 -43.93 -7.41 52.24
C THR A 34 -43.66 -7.44 50.73
N ALA A 35 -44.70 -7.57 49.91
CA ALA A 35 -44.58 -7.54 48.45
C ALA A 35 -44.12 -6.16 47.95
N ILE A 36 -44.68 -5.07 48.50
CA ILE A 36 -44.28 -3.70 48.18
C ILE A 36 -42.81 -3.48 48.54
N ASP A 37 -42.39 -3.87 49.74
CA ASP A 37 -41.01 -3.70 50.21
C ASP A 37 -40.02 -4.48 49.33
N THR A 38 -40.41 -5.70 48.90
CA THR A 38 -39.61 -6.50 47.96
C THR A 38 -39.45 -5.80 46.62
N LEU A 39 -40.56 -5.32 46.03
CA LEU A 39 -40.52 -4.61 44.75
C LEU A 39 -39.75 -3.29 44.83
N MET A 40 -39.84 -2.58 45.96
CA MET A 40 -39.05 -1.36 46.19
C MET A 40 -37.56 -1.66 46.20
N ASN A 41 -37.13 -2.77 46.82
CA ASN A 41 -35.73 -3.19 46.80
C ASN A 41 -35.27 -3.56 45.38
N ASP A 42 -36.08 -4.30 44.62
CA ASP A 42 -35.78 -4.65 43.24
C ASP A 42 -35.65 -3.41 42.35
N LEU A 43 -36.56 -2.42 42.50
CA LEU A 43 -36.47 -1.15 41.79
C LEU A 43 -35.18 -0.38 42.11
N ASN A 44 -34.75 -0.38 43.38
CA ASN A 44 -33.49 0.23 43.76
C ASN A 44 -32.29 -0.47 43.11
N LEU A 45 -32.29 -1.81 43.07
CA LEU A 45 -31.25 -2.58 42.40
C LEU A 45 -31.20 -2.30 40.90
N VAL A 46 -32.37 -2.25 40.23
CA VAL A 46 -32.46 -1.86 38.81
C VAL A 46 -31.93 -0.45 38.60
N GLY A 47 -32.25 0.49 39.49
CA GLY A 47 -31.74 1.87 39.43
C GLY A 47 -30.21 1.94 39.51
N LEU A 48 -29.59 1.13 40.37
CA LEU A 48 -28.14 1.03 40.47
C LEU A 48 -27.51 0.42 39.20
N GLU A 49 -28.09 -0.65 38.66
CA GLU A 49 -27.58 -1.27 37.43
C GLU A 49 -27.71 -0.33 36.23
N VAL A 50 -28.82 0.41 36.11
CA VAL A 50 -28.99 1.45 35.07
C VAL A 50 -27.93 2.54 35.18
N ALA A 51 -27.61 2.99 36.40
CA ALA A 51 -26.56 3.99 36.61
C ALA A 51 -25.18 3.46 36.16
N LYS A 52 -24.86 2.21 36.50
CA LYS A 52 -23.63 1.53 36.09
C LYS A 52 -23.53 1.38 34.57
N VAL A 53 -24.59 0.88 33.92
CA VAL A 53 -24.63 0.72 32.46
C VAL A 53 -24.48 2.07 31.74
N ASN A 54 -25.05 3.14 32.28
CA ASN A 54 -24.87 4.48 31.73
C ASN A 54 -23.42 4.96 31.83
N GLU A 55 -22.73 4.68 32.95
CA GLU A 55 -21.31 5.00 33.10
C GLU A 55 -20.44 4.22 32.11
N GLU A 56 -20.65 2.90 32.01
CA GLU A 56 -19.95 2.02 31.06
C GLU A 56 -20.18 2.47 29.61
N THR A 57 -21.42 2.82 29.25
CA THR A 57 -21.76 3.37 27.93
C THR A 57 -21.02 4.68 27.66
N GLY A 58 -20.89 5.55 28.67
CA GLY A 58 -20.14 6.80 28.58
C GLY A 58 -18.63 6.60 28.38
N GLN A 59 -18.05 5.60 29.06
CA GLN A 59 -16.64 5.22 28.86
C GLN A 59 -16.41 4.64 27.47
N MET A 60 -17.26 3.70 27.05
CA MET A 60 -17.21 3.09 25.73
C MET A 60 -17.32 4.13 24.60
N LEU A 61 -18.17 5.15 24.76
CA LEU A 61 -18.28 6.23 23.78
C LEU A 61 -16.99 7.05 23.65
N LYS A 62 -16.27 7.28 24.76
CA LYS A 62 -14.98 7.98 24.73
C LYS A 62 -13.92 7.15 24.00
N GLU A 63 -13.84 5.86 24.30
CA GLU A 63 -12.91 4.94 23.64
C GLU A 63 -13.22 4.83 22.14
N LYS A 64 -14.49 4.69 21.77
CA LYS A 64 -14.94 4.72 20.37
C LYS A 64 -14.45 5.97 19.65
N ASN A 65 -14.63 7.15 20.25
CA ASN A 65 -14.20 8.41 19.65
C ASN A 65 -12.68 8.49 19.47
N ASN A 66 -11.90 7.93 20.41
CA ASN A 66 -10.44 7.85 20.28
C ASN A 66 -10.04 6.93 19.12
N VAL A 67 -10.64 5.74 19.02
CA VAL A 67 -10.40 4.80 17.92
C VAL A 67 -10.78 5.43 16.57
N GLU A 68 -11.91 6.13 16.49
CA GLU A 68 -12.34 6.82 15.27
C GLU A 68 -11.33 7.91 14.85
N TRP A 69 -10.78 8.66 15.82
CA TRP A 69 -9.73 9.62 15.57
C TRP A 69 -8.46 8.94 15.01
N GLU A 70 -8.00 7.84 15.61
CA GLU A 70 -6.83 7.10 15.15
C GLU A 70 -7.01 6.54 13.74
N ILE A 71 -8.18 5.97 13.44
CA ILE A 71 -8.54 5.49 12.10
C ILE A 71 -8.46 6.64 11.09
N ASN A 72 -9.00 7.80 11.43
CA ASN A 72 -8.95 8.97 10.53
C ASN A 72 -7.51 9.41 10.24
N GLN A 73 -6.63 9.41 11.25
CA GLN A 73 -5.22 9.75 11.06
C GLN A 73 -4.51 8.72 10.17
N LYS A 74 -4.74 7.43 10.41
CA LYS A 74 -4.17 6.35 9.57
C LYS A 74 -4.65 6.46 8.13
N GLN A 75 -5.94 6.74 7.92
CA GLN A 75 -6.50 6.92 6.58
C GLN A 75 -5.84 8.08 5.82
N LYS A 76 -5.61 9.22 6.49
CA LYS A 76 -4.87 10.35 5.90
C LYS A 76 -3.46 9.96 5.51
N LYS A 77 -2.77 9.19 6.35
CA LYS A 77 -1.40 8.73 6.05
C LYS A 77 -1.39 7.76 4.87
N ILE A 78 -2.36 6.84 4.79
CA ILE A 78 -2.53 5.94 3.63
C ILE A 78 -2.72 6.75 2.36
N SER A 79 -3.65 7.72 2.34
CA SER A 79 -3.88 8.54 1.15
C SER A 79 -2.64 9.37 0.75
N SER A 80 -1.83 9.83 1.72
CA SER A 80 -0.54 10.47 1.42
C SER A 80 0.45 9.51 0.77
N LEU A 81 0.53 8.26 1.25
CA LEU A 81 1.44 7.26 0.68
C LEU A 81 0.99 6.80 -0.71
N GLU A 82 -0.32 6.71 -0.96
CA GLU A 82 -0.87 6.36 -2.27
C GLU A 82 -0.50 7.39 -3.35
N THR A 83 -0.49 8.69 -3.02
CA THR A 83 -0.06 9.74 -3.94
C THR A 83 1.46 9.72 -4.17
N GLU A 84 2.26 9.46 -3.13
CA GLU A 84 3.70 9.25 -3.25
C GLU A 84 4.03 8.03 -4.14
N CYS A 85 3.36 6.89 -3.94
CA CYS A 85 3.52 5.69 -4.77
C CYS A 85 3.16 5.97 -6.24
N SER A 86 2.09 6.72 -6.48
CA SER A 86 1.68 7.10 -7.85
C SER A 86 2.73 7.99 -8.51
N THR A 87 3.28 8.96 -7.77
CA THR A 87 4.36 9.83 -8.25
C THR A 87 5.64 9.04 -8.55
N LEU A 88 6.01 8.10 -7.66
CA LEU A 88 7.17 7.24 -7.84
C LEU A 88 7.01 6.34 -9.08
N LYS A 89 5.83 5.76 -9.27
CA LYS A 89 5.49 4.97 -10.46
C LYS A 89 5.67 5.76 -11.75
N GLN A 90 5.15 6.99 -11.81
CA GLN A 90 5.33 7.89 -12.96
C GLN A 90 6.81 8.20 -13.21
N THR A 91 7.58 8.44 -12.15
CA THR A 91 9.01 8.74 -12.25
C THR A 91 9.79 7.55 -12.80
N LEU A 92 9.47 6.33 -12.34
CA LEU A 92 10.07 5.10 -12.83
C LEU A 92 9.77 4.87 -14.32
N GLU A 93 8.53 5.15 -14.74
CA GLU A 93 8.13 5.03 -16.15
C GLU A 93 8.91 6.00 -17.04
N LEU A 94 9.10 7.25 -16.61
CA LEU A 94 9.94 8.23 -17.31
C LEU A 94 11.41 7.77 -17.41
N LEU A 95 11.99 7.29 -16.30
CA LEU A 95 13.37 6.75 -16.32
C LEU A 95 13.52 5.57 -17.27
N HIS A 96 12.51 4.70 -17.35
CA HIS A 96 12.52 3.58 -18.28
C HIS A 96 12.46 4.05 -19.74
N GLN A 97 11.65 5.07 -20.04
CA GLN A 97 11.60 5.69 -21.37
C GLN A 97 12.95 6.34 -21.76
N GLU A 98 13.59 7.06 -20.83
CA GLU A 98 14.91 7.66 -21.05
C GLU A 98 15.98 6.59 -21.29
N PHE A 99 15.97 5.52 -20.48
CA PHE A 99 16.88 4.39 -20.65
C PHE A 99 16.76 3.75 -22.03
N ASN A 100 15.53 3.46 -22.48
CA ASN A 100 15.28 2.87 -23.80
C ASN A 100 15.77 3.81 -24.91
N THR A 101 15.47 5.12 -24.80
CA THR A 101 15.93 6.13 -25.76
C THR A 101 17.46 6.19 -25.86
N ILE A 102 18.17 6.14 -24.72
CA ILE A 102 19.64 6.14 -24.69
C ILE A 102 20.19 4.84 -25.27
N SER A 103 19.58 3.70 -24.92
CA SER A 103 19.95 2.38 -25.41
C SER A 103 19.87 2.29 -26.94
N GLU A 104 18.78 2.79 -27.53
CA GLU A 104 18.60 2.87 -28.99
C GLU A 104 19.68 3.75 -29.65
N LYS A 105 19.94 4.94 -29.11
CA LYS A 105 21.00 5.84 -29.60
C LYS A 105 22.37 5.18 -29.54
N LEU A 106 22.67 4.45 -28.45
CA LEU A 106 23.92 3.72 -28.30
C LEU A 106 24.04 2.57 -29.30
N GLY A 107 22.95 1.82 -29.53
CA GLY A 107 22.87 0.75 -30.53
C GLY A 107 23.10 1.26 -31.95
N ALA A 108 22.47 2.38 -32.32
CA ALA A 108 22.69 3.03 -33.61
C ALA A 108 24.15 3.48 -33.79
N ARG A 109 24.74 4.08 -32.75
CA ARG A 109 26.14 4.52 -32.77
C ARG A 109 27.12 3.34 -32.88
N ARG A 110 26.86 2.23 -32.17
CA ARG A 110 27.65 1.01 -32.28
C ARG A 110 27.59 0.44 -33.71
N SER A 111 26.40 0.37 -34.29
CA SER A 111 26.20 -0.10 -35.67
C SER A 111 26.93 0.76 -36.69
N PHE A 112 26.90 2.09 -36.53
CA PHE A 112 27.66 3.02 -37.37
C PHE A 112 29.17 2.73 -37.36
N TYR A 113 29.76 2.54 -36.17
CA TYR A 113 31.18 2.24 -36.06
C TYR A 113 31.53 0.86 -36.63
N THR A 114 30.71 -0.16 -36.37
CA THR A 114 30.88 -1.49 -36.98
C THR A 114 30.89 -1.40 -38.50
N ASN A 115 29.89 -0.74 -39.10
CA ASN A 115 29.83 -0.56 -40.56
C ASN A 115 31.03 0.21 -41.11
N THR A 116 31.51 1.23 -40.37
CA THR A 116 32.68 2.01 -40.76
C THR A 116 33.95 1.16 -40.77
N ILE A 117 34.15 0.35 -39.73
CA ILE A 117 35.29 -0.58 -39.63
C ILE A 117 35.22 -1.61 -40.77
N GLU A 118 34.05 -2.22 -41.00
CA GLU A 118 33.85 -3.18 -42.09
C GLU A 118 34.17 -2.58 -43.47
N ASN A 119 33.77 -1.33 -43.70
CA ASN A 119 34.09 -0.61 -44.94
C ASN A 119 35.60 -0.39 -45.09
N PHE A 120 36.29 0.06 -44.04
CA PHE A 120 37.75 0.23 -44.09
C PHE A 120 38.48 -1.09 -44.31
N VAL A 121 38.06 -2.17 -43.65
CA VAL A 121 38.60 -3.52 -43.86
C VAL A 121 38.43 -3.96 -45.31
N LYS A 122 37.26 -3.73 -45.91
CA LYS A 122 37.00 -4.02 -47.32
C LYS A 122 37.93 -3.23 -48.24
N GLN A 123 38.03 -1.91 -48.03
CA GLN A 123 38.91 -1.04 -48.83
C GLN A 123 40.39 -1.49 -48.76
N LEU A 124 40.88 -1.83 -47.57
CA LEU A 124 42.25 -2.33 -47.40
C LEU A 124 42.46 -3.67 -48.11
N LYS A 125 41.47 -4.57 -48.06
CA LYS A 125 41.52 -5.84 -48.79
C LYS A 125 41.55 -5.63 -50.30
N ASP A 126 40.71 -4.74 -50.83
CA ASP A 126 40.69 -4.39 -52.25
C ASP A 126 42.04 -3.81 -52.70
N GLN A 127 42.65 -2.93 -51.90
CA GLN A 127 43.99 -2.40 -52.16
C GLN A 127 45.06 -3.49 -52.14
N GLN A 128 45.02 -4.40 -51.16
CA GLN A 128 45.95 -5.53 -51.08
C GLN A 128 45.84 -6.43 -52.31
N GLU A 129 44.62 -6.72 -52.77
CA GLU A 129 44.37 -7.50 -53.98
C GLU A 129 44.88 -6.79 -55.24
N TRP A 130 44.70 -5.48 -55.34
CA TRP A 130 45.24 -4.68 -56.44
C TRP A 130 46.78 -4.71 -56.48
N ILE A 131 47.45 -4.54 -55.33
CA ILE A 131 48.91 -4.63 -55.22
C ILE A 131 49.39 -6.03 -55.64
N ASN A 132 48.72 -7.08 -55.17
CA ASN A 132 49.07 -8.45 -55.51
C ASN A 132 48.95 -8.71 -57.03
N LYS A 133 47.89 -8.19 -57.68
CA LYS A 133 47.73 -8.27 -59.15
C LYS A 133 48.85 -7.54 -59.88
N ASN A 134 49.18 -6.32 -59.46
CA ASN A 134 50.23 -5.52 -60.11
C ASN A 134 51.64 -6.11 -59.91
N LYS A 135 51.94 -6.70 -58.74
CA LYS A 135 53.20 -7.43 -58.53
C LYS A 135 53.35 -8.61 -59.49
N LEU A 136 52.28 -9.36 -59.75
CA LEU A 136 52.29 -10.44 -60.75
C LEU A 136 52.53 -9.91 -62.17
N SER A 137 51.97 -8.75 -62.52
CA SER A 137 52.19 -8.08 -63.81
C SER A 137 53.66 -7.68 -63.99
N SER A 138 54.24 -6.99 -63.00
CA SER A 138 55.65 -6.55 -63.05
C SER A 138 56.64 -7.71 -62.99
N GLN A 139 56.32 -8.82 -62.31
CA GLN A 139 57.16 -10.02 -62.30
C GLN A 139 57.15 -10.75 -63.66
N LYS A 140 56.06 -10.62 -64.43
CA LYS A 140 55.98 -11.10 -65.82
C LYS A 140 56.80 -10.25 -66.79
N GLU A 141 56.97 -8.96 -66.47
CA GLU A 141 57.70 -7.98 -67.29
C GLU A 141 59.21 -7.96 -66.97
N LEU A 142 59.61 -8.27 -65.72
CA LEU A 142 61.02 -8.40 -65.31
C LEU A 142 61.71 -9.68 -65.84
N LEU A 143 60.96 -10.68 -66.28
CA LEU A 143 61.51 -11.89 -66.92
C LEU A 143 61.92 -11.65 -68.40
N LEU A 144 61.71 -10.43 -68.92
CA LEU A 144 62.03 -10.03 -70.29
C LEU A 144 63.15 -8.99 -70.42
N GLN A 145 63.73 -8.51 -69.31
CA GLN A 145 64.84 -7.55 -69.34
C GLN A 145 65.93 -7.92 -68.34
N VAL A 146 66.80 -8.86 -68.74
CA VAL A 146 68.14 -8.99 -68.18
C VAL A 146 69.11 -9.11 -69.35
N GLU A 147 69.59 -7.97 -69.83
CA GLU A 147 70.88 -7.83 -70.51
C GLU A 147 71.30 -6.35 -70.47
N GLY A 148 72.45 -6.08 -69.84
CA GLY A 148 73.10 -4.76 -69.89
C GLY A 148 73.46 -4.15 -68.54
N SER A 149 74.73 -4.31 -68.16
CA SER A 149 75.45 -3.76 -67.01
C SER A 149 75.79 -2.24 -67.19
N PRO A 150 76.73 -1.63 -66.44
CA PRO A 150 76.61 -1.11 -65.06
C PRO A 150 77.03 0.39 -64.94
N SER A 151 77.14 0.90 -63.70
CA SER A 151 78.03 2.00 -63.27
C SER A 151 77.54 3.46 -63.39
N LYS A 152 77.42 4.17 -62.25
CA LYS A 152 78.43 5.16 -61.79
C LYS A 152 77.98 5.96 -60.55
N ARG A 153 79.00 6.21 -59.74
CA ARG A 153 79.20 7.08 -58.57
C ARG A 153 78.81 8.56 -58.83
N GLY A 154 78.37 9.28 -57.80
CA GLY A 154 78.32 10.75 -57.80
C GLY A 154 77.85 11.36 -56.47
N ASN A 155 78.80 11.77 -55.62
CA ASN A 155 78.61 12.78 -54.58
C ASN A 155 78.49 14.16 -55.27
N VAL A 156 77.54 15.00 -54.86
CA VAL A 156 77.63 16.46 -55.01
C VAL A 156 76.98 17.12 -53.79
N GLU A 157 77.81 17.85 -53.07
CA GLU A 157 77.47 18.83 -52.04
C GLU A 157 77.17 20.16 -52.76
N GLY A 158 76.12 20.88 -52.36
CA GLY A 158 75.67 22.10 -53.04
C GLY A 158 74.85 22.99 -52.11
N ASP A 159 75.51 24.05 -51.66
CA ASP A 159 75.04 25.21 -50.92
C ASP A 159 74.23 26.19 -51.81
N TYR A 160 73.64 27.19 -51.15
CA TYR A 160 72.95 28.41 -51.60
C TYR A 160 71.41 28.40 -51.61
N GLY A 161 70.86 29.17 -50.66
CA GLY A 161 69.44 29.51 -50.58
C GLY A 161 69.09 30.85 -51.23
N PHE A 162 67.78 31.16 -51.27
CA PHE A 162 67.17 32.45 -50.91
C PHE A 162 65.63 32.37 -50.99
N ALA A 163 64.96 32.89 -49.96
CA ALA A 163 63.60 33.48 -49.86
C ALA A 163 62.38 32.75 -50.49
N ASN A 164 61.18 32.73 -49.92
CA ASN A 164 60.52 33.82 -49.21
C ASN A 164 59.24 33.36 -48.48
N GLU A 165 58.89 34.10 -47.43
CA GLU A 165 57.54 34.46 -46.93
C GLU A 165 56.52 33.40 -46.47
N GLY A 166 56.08 33.54 -45.21
CA GLY A 166 54.84 32.88 -44.75
C GLY A 166 54.47 32.96 -43.27
N LYS A 167 54.44 34.16 -42.67
CA LYS A 167 53.61 34.54 -41.49
C LYS A 167 53.80 33.73 -40.19
N SER A 168 54.73 34.21 -39.36
CA SER A 168 54.69 34.04 -37.90
C SER A 168 54.08 35.29 -37.29
N GLU A 169 52.76 35.30 -37.05
CA GLU A 169 52.08 36.24 -36.15
C GLU A 169 50.61 35.82 -36.04
N LYS A 170 50.32 34.82 -35.18
CA LYS A 170 48.98 34.51 -34.60
C LYS A 170 48.97 33.28 -33.66
N MET A 171 50.09 32.85 -33.11
CA MET A 171 50.18 31.58 -32.36
C MET A 171 50.58 31.74 -30.88
N GLN A 172 50.35 32.91 -30.27
CA GLN A 172 50.69 33.14 -28.85
C GLN A 172 49.53 33.60 -27.96
N THR A 173 48.38 33.98 -28.50
CA THR A 173 47.20 34.34 -27.69
C THR A 173 46.21 33.18 -27.51
N GLN A 174 46.17 32.19 -28.40
CA GLN A 174 45.17 31.12 -28.35
C GLN A 174 45.54 29.97 -27.40
N ASN A 175 46.83 29.75 -27.11
CA ASN A 175 47.27 28.69 -26.19
C ASN A 175 47.01 29.01 -24.71
N CYS A 176 46.84 30.29 -24.32
CA CYS A 176 46.66 30.66 -22.91
C CYS A 176 45.20 30.50 -22.44
N GLU A 177 44.22 30.70 -23.32
CA GLU A 177 42.79 30.57 -22.97
C GLU A 177 42.39 29.10 -22.81
N GLU A 178 42.87 28.22 -23.69
CA GLU A 178 42.61 26.77 -23.62
C GLU A 178 43.27 26.13 -22.40
N GLU A 179 44.49 26.54 -22.04
CA GLU A 179 45.23 26.04 -20.87
C GLU A 179 44.57 26.49 -19.55
N ASN A 180 44.09 27.74 -19.49
CA ASN A 180 43.34 28.25 -18.34
C ASN A 180 41.96 27.59 -18.20
N ALA A 181 41.27 27.31 -19.30
CA ALA A 181 39.99 26.58 -19.30
C ALA A 181 40.17 25.13 -18.81
N LEU A 182 41.24 24.46 -19.25
CA LEU A 182 41.57 23.11 -18.78
C LEU A 182 41.89 23.09 -17.29
N LYS A 183 42.64 24.10 -16.81
CA LYS A 183 42.97 24.25 -15.39
C LYS A 183 41.71 24.42 -14.54
N TYR A 184 40.77 25.27 -14.97
CA TYR A 184 39.50 25.47 -14.28
C TYR A 184 38.64 24.19 -14.26
N GLN A 185 38.60 23.43 -15.35
CA GLN A 185 37.91 22.13 -15.40
C GLN A 185 38.56 21.11 -14.46
N MET A 186 39.89 21.07 -14.38
CA MET A 186 40.62 20.17 -13.50
C MET A 186 40.36 20.51 -12.02
N GLU A 187 40.29 21.80 -11.69
CA GLU A 187 40.00 22.27 -10.34
C GLU A 187 38.55 22.00 -9.94
N ALA A 188 37.60 22.17 -10.87
CA ALA A 188 36.20 21.78 -10.68
C ALA A 188 36.04 20.26 -10.50
N ALA A 189 36.74 19.45 -11.30
CA ALA A 189 36.75 18.00 -11.16
C ALA A 189 37.35 17.54 -9.81
N LYS A 190 38.40 18.22 -9.35
CA LYS A 190 39.00 17.96 -8.04
C LYS A 190 38.02 18.25 -6.90
N GLN A 191 37.31 19.38 -6.95
CA GLN A 191 36.27 19.72 -5.97
C GLN A 191 35.10 18.69 -5.98
N GLN A 192 34.72 18.19 -7.16
CA GLN A 192 33.72 17.12 -7.26
C GLN A 192 34.20 15.81 -6.64
N MET A 193 35.48 15.44 -6.81
CA MET A 193 36.05 14.25 -6.16
C MET A 193 36.07 14.39 -4.64
N GLU A 194 36.50 15.54 -4.11
CA GLU A 194 36.50 15.81 -2.66
C GLU A 194 35.07 15.75 -2.09
N ALA A 195 34.08 16.29 -2.81
CA ALA A 195 32.67 16.20 -2.41
C ALA A 195 32.13 14.75 -2.44
N LEU A 196 32.55 13.94 -3.42
CA LEU A 196 32.20 12.53 -3.49
C LEU A 196 32.84 11.71 -2.37
N GLU A 197 34.08 12.03 -2.00
CA GLU A 197 34.80 11.36 -0.90
C GLU A 197 34.17 11.68 0.47
N ALA A 198 33.72 12.93 0.66
CA ALA A 198 32.92 13.30 1.83
C ALA A 198 31.59 12.53 1.89
N LYS A 199 30.85 12.46 0.77
CA LYS A 199 29.59 11.69 0.69
C LYS A 199 29.79 10.20 0.94
N LYS A 200 30.87 9.62 0.40
CA LYS A 200 31.25 8.22 0.64
C LYS A 200 31.49 7.95 2.13
N SER A 201 32.16 8.87 2.82
CA SER A 201 32.42 8.73 4.26
C SER A 201 31.13 8.75 5.08
N VAL A 202 30.16 9.60 4.72
CA VAL A 202 28.83 9.63 5.34
C VAL A 202 28.08 8.31 5.12
N LEU A 203 28.02 7.82 3.87
CA LEU A 203 27.35 6.56 3.55
C LEU A 203 27.95 5.36 4.27
N ILE A 204 29.28 5.32 4.45
CA ILE A 204 29.93 4.25 5.23
C ILE A 204 29.46 4.29 6.69
N SER A 205 29.37 5.47 7.30
CA SER A 205 28.88 5.63 8.67
C SER A 205 27.42 5.20 8.81
N GLU A 206 26.55 5.63 7.90
CA GLU A 206 25.13 5.23 7.89
C GLU A 206 24.96 3.72 7.69
N THR A 207 25.77 3.11 6.82
CA THR A 207 25.74 1.66 6.58
C THR A 207 26.14 0.87 7.83
N LEU A 208 27.14 1.36 8.57
CA LEU A 208 27.54 0.74 9.85
C LEU A 208 26.45 0.88 10.90
N GLN A 209 25.81 2.06 11.00
CA GLN A 209 24.72 2.30 11.94
C GLN A 209 23.48 1.44 11.62
N ASN A 210 23.11 1.32 10.34
CA ASN A 210 22.00 0.47 9.91
C ASN A 210 22.28 -1.01 10.21
N LYS A 211 23.52 -1.46 10.04
CA LYS A 211 23.92 -2.82 10.39
C LYS A 211 23.74 -3.09 11.89
N GLU A 212 24.13 -2.14 12.73
CA GLU A 212 23.98 -2.26 14.18
C GLU A 212 22.50 -2.30 14.61
N LEU A 213 21.65 -1.47 14.01
CA LEU A 213 20.19 -1.50 14.24
C LEU A 213 19.57 -2.83 13.83
N LEU A 214 19.97 -3.36 12.67
CA LEU A 214 19.46 -4.63 12.16
C LEU A 214 19.87 -5.81 13.05
N ASP A 215 21.10 -5.79 13.57
CA ASP A 215 21.56 -6.78 14.54
C ASP A 215 20.82 -6.68 15.90
N GLN A 216 20.39 -5.48 16.30
CA GLN A 216 19.56 -5.28 17.50
C GLN A 216 18.13 -5.80 17.31
N GLU A 217 17.49 -5.49 16.18
CA GLU A 217 16.14 -6.00 15.85
C GLU A 217 16.13 -7.52 15.73
N LYS A 218 17.17 -8.10 15.12
CA LYS A 218 17.30 -9.56 15.00
C LYS A 218 17.34 -10.24 16.37
N LYS A 219 18.12 -9.70 17.31
CA LYS A 219 18.15 -10.20 18.70
C LYS A 219 16.80 -10.07 19.39
N LEU A 220 16.06 -8.98 19.14
CA LEU A 220 14.73 -8.78 19.69
C LEU A 220 13.73 -9.83 19.16
N MET A 221 13.78 -10.12 17.85
CA MET A 221 12.98 -11.18 17.25
C MET A 221 13.32 -12.56 17.80
N GLU A 222 14.60 -12.86 18.02
CA GLU A 222 15.05 -14.13 18.64
C GLU A 222 14.56 -14.27 20.10
N THR A 223 14.26 -13.16 20.79
CA THR A 223 13.72 -13.18 22.16
C THR A 223 12.19 -13.24 22.25
N MET A 224 11.47 -13.12 21.14
CA MET A 224 10.01 -13.23 21.15
C MET A 224 9.55 -14.70 21.17
N PRO A 225 8.64 -15.11 22.08
CA PRO A 225 8.12 -16.47 22.11
C PRO A 225 7.24 -16.76 20.88
N CYS A 226 7.66 -17.70 20.02
CA CYS A 226 6.90 -18.14 18.83
C CYS A 226 5.50 -18.70 19.15
N ASN A 227 5.27 -19.15 20.38
CA ASN A 227 4.04 -19.86 20.77
C ASN A 227 2.82 -18.94 20.91
N LEU A 228 3.01 -17.61 20.99
CA LEU A 228 1.91 -16.64 21.07
C LEU A 228 1.34 -16.31 19.68
N ALA A 229 2.16 -16.34 18.63
CA ALA A 229 1.75 -15.96 17.28
C ALA A 229 0.88 -17.03 16.58
N GLU A 230 1.13 -18.33 16.82
CA GLU A 230 0.33 -19.40 16.22
C GLU A 230 -1.03 -19.59 16.89
N MET A 231 -1.15 -19.29 18.19
CA MET A 231 -2.40 -19.44 18.94
C MET A 231 -3.44 -18.39 18.53
N GLU A 232 -3.00 -17.13 18.34
CA GLU A 232 -3.89 -16.03 17.90
C GLU A 232 -4.36 -16.22 16.46
N LEU A 233 -3.52 -16.77 15.58
CA LEU A 233 -3.87 -17.00 14.17
C LEU A 233 -4.94 -18.08 14.01
N ASN A 234 -4.79 -19.20 14.72
CA ASN A 234 -5.78 -20.29 14.69
C ASN A 234 -7.12 -19.86 15.31
N ALA A 235 -7.08 -19.14 16.44
CA ALA A 235 -8.29 -18.62 17.08
C ALA A 235 -9.04 -17.63 16.16
N LEU A 236 -8.31 -16.74 15.47
CA LEU A 236 -8.89 -15.79 14.54
C LEU A 236 -9.49 -16.48 13.30
N GLU A 237 -8.86 -17.53 12.79
CA GLU A 237 -9.38 -18.33 11.67
C GLU A 237 -10.67 -19.07 12.06
N GLU A 238 -10.75 -19.62 13.27
CA GLU A 238 -11.96 -20.26 13.80
C GLU A 238 -13.11 -19.25 13.97
N GLU A 239 -12.85 -18.06 14.50
CA GLU A 239 -13.85 -16.99 14.62
C GLU A 239 -14.34 -16.51 13.25
N GLN A 240 -13.44 -16.33 12.28
CA GLN A 240 -13.82 -15.95 10.91
C GLN A 240 -14.75 -17.00 10.28
N LYS A 241 -14.47 -18.29 10.53
CA LYS A 241 -15.29 -19.39 10.01
C LYS A 241 -16.65 -19.44 10.69
N ALA A 242 -16.73 -19.21 12.01
CA ALA A 242 -17.99 -19.14 12.75
C ALA A 242 -18.88 -17.98 12.22
N LEU A 243 -18.31 -16.78 12.11
CA LEU A 243 -19.01 -15.60 11.59
C LEU A 243 -19.50 -15.79 10.14
N SER A 244 -18.72 -16.48 9.30
CA SER A 244 -19.12 -16.79 7.93
C SER A 244 -20.30 -17.78 7.88
N GLY A 245 -20.37 -18.72 8.83
CA GLY A 245 -21.50 -19.62 9.01
C GLY A 245 -22.77 -18.90 9.45
N ASP A 246 -22.67 -18.04 10.45
CA ASP A 246 -23.80 -17.23 10.94
C ASP A 246 -24.36 -16.33 9.84
N LYS A 247 -23.48 -15.67 9.08
CA LYS A 247 -23.88 -14.85 7.92
C LYS A 247 -24.67 -15.64 6.88
N ALA A 248 -24.29 -16.89 6.61
CA ALA A 248 -25.03 -17.75 5.68
C ALA A 248 -26.43 -18.08 6.23
N GLY A 249 -26.54 -18.45 7.51
CA GLY A 249 -27.81 -18.71 8.16
C GLY A 249 -28.73 -17.49 8.21
N GLU A 250 -28.20 -16.30 8.48
CA GLU A 250 -28.95 -15.05 8.43
C GLU A 250 -29.47 -14.74 7.03
N MET A 251 -28.66 -14.95 5.98
CA MET A 251 -29.10 -14.76 4.59
C MET A 251 -30.22 -15.73 4.21
N GLU A 252 -30.13 -17.00 4.62
CA GLU A 252 -31.20 -17.99 4.41
C GLU A 252 -32.49 -17.61 5.12
N TYR A 253 -32.39 -17.12 6.37
CA TYR A 253 -33.54 -16.65 7.13
C TYR A 253 -34.19 -15.42 6.48
N ILE A 254 -33.40 -14.43 6.06
CA ILE A 254 -33.90 -13.25 5.34
C ILE A 254 -34.58 -13.66 4.03
N GLN A 255 -33.99 -14.60 3.28
CA GLN A 255 -34.58 -15.09 2.04
C GLN A 255 -35.93 -15.79 2.31
N SER A 256 -36.01 -16.63 3.35
CA SER A 256 -37.26 -17.28 3.76
C SER A 256 -38.35 -16.26 4.15
N LEU A 257 -37.99 -15.20 4.85
CA LEU A 257 -38.92 -14.10 5.15
C LEU A 257 -39.39 -13.39 3.88
N GLN A 258 -38.48 -13.13 2.94
CA GLN A 258 -38.79 -12.52 1.65
C GLN A 258 -39.78 -13.38 0.85
N ASP A 259 -39.56 -14.69 0.81
CA ASP A 259 -40.42 -15.65 0.13
C ASP A 259 -41.80 -15.71 0.78
N ARG A 260 -41.87 -15.68 2.12
CA ARG A 260 -43.14 -15.64 2.87
C ARG A 260 -43.91 -14.33 2.64
N ILE A 261 -43.21 -13.20 2.56
CA ILE A 261 -43.80 -11.92 2.20
C ILE A 261 -44.36 -11.96 0.77
N ASN A 262 -43.63 -12.56 -0.16
CA ASN A 262 -44.10 -12.70 -1.55
C ASN A 262 -45.33 -13.61 -1.64
N ALA A 263 -45.34 -14.74 -0.94
CA ALA A 263 -46.53 -15.60 -0.84
C ALA A 263 -47.74 -14.84 -0.27
N LEU A 264 -47.54 -13.96 0.71
CA LEU A 264 -48.62 -13.13 1.26
C LEU A 264 -49.09 -12.05 0.29
N LYS A 265 -48.23 -11.51 -0.58
CA LYS A 265 -48.63 -10.56 -1.63
C LYS A 265 -49.47 -11.21 -2.72
N GLU A 266 -49.25 -12.48 -3.02
CA GLU A 266 -50.03 -13.23 -4.00
C GLU A 266 -51.45 -13.57 -3.51
N ILE A 267 -51.67 -13.52 -2.20
CA ILE A 267 -52.99 -13.70 -1.60
C ILE A 267 -53.78 -12.39 -1.73
N SER A 268 -54.50 -12.24 -2.85
CA SER A 268 -55.56 -11.24 -2.96
C SER A 268 -56.85 -11.80 -2.36
N CYS A 269 -57.40 -11.13 -1.35
CA CYS A 269 -58.63 -11.56 -0.69
C CYS A 269 -59.80 -10.64 -1.09
N GLY A 270 -60.82 -11.22 -1.71
CA GLY A 270 -62.07 -10.54 -2.03
C GLY A 270 -62.97 -10.48 -0.80
N VAL A 271 -63.07 -9.31 -0.16
CA VAL A 271 -63.94 -9.09 0.99
C VAL A 271 -65.29 -8.58 0.49
N THR A 272 -66.36 -9.31 0.82
CA THR A 272 -67.73 -8.90 0.51
C THR A 272 -68.31 -8.11 1.69
N CYS A 273 -68.70 -6.86 1.45
CA CYS A 273 -69.40 -6.05 2.45
C CYS A 273 -70.86 -6.48 2.56
N GLN A 274 -71.48 -6.29 3.74
CA GLN A 274 -72.90 -6.58 3.98
C GLN A 274 -73.85 -5.79 3.06
N CYS A 275 -73.38 -4.72 2.41
CA CYS A 275 -74.11 -3.98 1.38
C CYS A 275 -74.06 -4.61 -0.03
N GLY A 276 -73.37 -5.74 -0.21
CA GLY A 276 -73.24 -6.45 -1.50
C GLY A 276 -72.07 -6.02 -2.39
N LEU A 277 -71.26 -5.04 -1.97
CA LEU A 277 -70.07 -4.60 -2.69
C LEU A 277 -68.87 -5.50 -2.37
N GLN A 278 -68.12 -5.91 -3.39
CA GLN A 278 -66.85 -6.65 -3.27
C GLN A 278 -65.66 -5.69 -3.32
N TYR A 279 -64.74 -5.86 -2.38
CA TYR A 279 -63.48 -5.12 -2.28
C TYR A 279 -62.32 -6.08 -2.40
N GLN A 280 -61.35 -5.77 -3.24
CA GLN A 280 -60.11 -6.53 -3.37
C GLN A 280 -59.06 -5.87 -2.49
N VAL A 281 -58.57 -6.60 -1.48
CA VAL A 281 -57.54 -6.10 -0.56
C VAL A 281 -56.18 -6.58 -1.04
N GLU A 282 -55.28 -5.65 -1.33
CA GLU A 282 -53.89 -5.90 -1.72
C GLU A 282 -52.94 -5.32 -0.67
N LEU A 283 -51.87 -6.05 -0.35
CA LEU A 283 -50.81 -5.59 0.53
C LEU A 283 -49.80 -4.75 -0.27
N THR A 284 -49.91 -3.43 -0.19
CA THR A 284 -48.94 -2.50 -0.79
C THR A 284 -47.85 -2.09 0.21
N ARG A 285 -46.64 -1.84 -0.29
CA ARG A 285 -45.48 -1.42 0.51
C ARG A 285 -45.73 0.02 0.97
N GLY A 286 -45.86 0.25 2.28
CA GLY A 286 -45.84 1.60 2.84
C GLY A 286 -44.48 2.24 2.54
N ASN A 287 -44.48 3.42 1.90
CA ASN A 287 -43.28 4.22 1.63
C ASN A 287 -42.66 4.75 2.92
#